data_AF-A0A970XE53-F1
#
_entry.id   AF-A0A970XE53-F1
#
_cell.length_a   1.000
_cell.length_b   1.000
_cell.length_c   1.000
_cell.angle_alpha   90.00
_cell.angle_beta   90.00
_cell.angle_gamma   90.00
#
_symmetry.space_group_name_H-M   'P 1'
#
loop_
_entity.id
_entity.type
_entity.pdbx_description
1 polymer ?
#
loop_
_entity_poly.entity_id
_entity_poly.type
_entity_poly.pdbx_seq_one_letter_code
_entity_poly.pdbx_strand_id
1 'polypeptide(L)' 'MLSYNDALTISDYAYSALQWACSAGIIKGDNNGNLNPKNTATRAEVAAMLERFIKSVALD' A
#
# COMPACT_ATOMS: atom_id res chain seq x y z
N MET A 1 -1.44 -8.29 10.53
CA MET A 1 -0.46 -8.96 9.65
C MET A 1 -0.89 -8.75 8.21
N LEU A 2 0.03 -8.35 7.33
CA LEU A 2 -0.26 -8.18 5.90
C LEU A 2 -0.54 -9.56 5.28
N SER A 3 -1.76 -9.76 4.77
CA SER A 3 -2.22 -11.04 4.20
C SER A 3 -2.08 -11.04 2.68
N TYR A 4 -0.88 -10.72 2.19
CA TYR A 4 -0.54 -10.68 0.77
C TYR A 4 0.48 -11.77 0.46
N ASN A 5 0.41 -12.36 -0.73
CA ASN A 5 1.25 -13.51 -1.12
C ASN A 5 2.76 -13.18 -1.10
N ASP A 6 3.10 -11.93 -1.32
CA ASP A 6 4.46 -11.41 -1.38
C ASP A 6 4.87 -10.59 -0.14
N ALA A 7 4.11 -10.69 0.96
CA ALA A 7 4.39 -9.94 2.18
C ALA A 7 5.78 -10.21 2.77
N LEU A 8 6.35 -11.39 2.53
CA LEU A 8 7.72 -11.75 2.95
C LEU A 8 8.82 -11.08 2.12
N THR A 9 8.49 -10.46 1.00
CA THR A 9 9.45 -9.75 0.15
C THR A 9 9.59 -8.27 0.54
N ILE A 10 8.74 -7.79 1.45
CA ILE A 10 8.77 -6.43 1.97
C ILE A 10 10.06 -6.23 2.77
N SER A 11 10.80 -5.17 2.48
CA SER A 11 11.97 -4.80 3.28
C SER A 11 11.53 -4.40 4.70
N ASP A 12 12.30 -4.76 5.72
CA ASP A 12 11.96 -4.50 7.13
C ASP A 12 11.59 -3.04 7.42
N TYR A 13 12.33 -2.09 6.84
CA TYR A 13 12.07 -0.65 7.01
C TYR A 13 10.69 -0.21 6.50
N ALA A 14 10.13 -0.92 5.51
CA ALA A 14 8.88 -0.59 4.85
C ALA A 14 7.67 -1.34 5.45
N TYR A 15 7.91 -2.37 6.26
CA TYR A 15 6.85 -3.25 6.74
C TYR A 15 5.80 -2.52 7.56
N SER A 16 6.23 -1.72 8.54
CA SER A 16 5.33 -0.93 9.39
C SER A 16 4.53 0.10 8.59
N ALA A 17 5.19 0.80 7.66
CA ALA A 17 4.57 1.80 6.80
C ALA A 17 3.52 1.17 5.87
N LEU A 18 3.84 0.04 5.23
CA LEU A 18 2.91 -0.70 4.39
C LEU A 18 1.74 -1.28 5.18
N GLN A 19 2.00 -1.79 6.39
CA GLN A 19 0.95 -2.28 7.28
C GLN A 19 -0.07 -1.18 7.62
N TRP A 20 0.41 0.00 8.01
CA TRP A 20 -0.46 1.15 8.26
C TRP A 20 -1.21 1.57 7.00
N ALA A 21 -0.51 1.74 5.87
CA ALA A 21 -1.11 2.22 4.64
C ALA A 21 -2.19 1.27 4.08
N CYS A 22 -2.01 -0.04 4.24
CA CYS A 22 -3.02 -1.03 3.86
C CYS A 22 -4.22 -1.01 4.83
N SER A 23 -3.96 -0.87 6.13
CA SER A 23 -5.01 -0.81 7.16
C SER A 23 -5.87 0.44 7.02
N ALA A 24 -5.26 1.57 6.65
CA ALA A 24 -5.94 2.83 6.33
C ALA A 24 -6.62 2.83 4.94
N GLY A 25 -6.48 1.76 4.16
CA GLY A 25 -7.08 1.66 2.82
C GLY A 25 -6.44 2.55 1.75
N ILE A 26 -5.28 3.15 2.05
CA ILE A 26 -4.50 4.00 1.14
C ILE A 26 -3.91 3.15 0.02
N ILE A 27 -3.27 2.04 0.41
CA ILE A 27 -2.69 1.05 -0.48
C ILE A 27 -3.59 -0.18 -0.51
N LYS A 28 -3.78 -0.73 -1.71
CA LYS A 28 -4.51 -1.97 -1.95
C LYS A 28 -3.63 -2.86 -2.84
N GLY A 29 -3.62 -4.16 -2.54
CA GLY A 29 -2.96 -5.13 -3.39
C GLY A 29 -3.64 -5.27 -4.75
N ASP A 30 -2.95 -5.95 -5.66
CA ASP A 30 -3.47 -6.28 -6.98
C ASP A 30 -4.54 -7.38 -6.93
N ASN A 31 -5.13 -7.68 -8.08
CA ASN A 31 -6.15 -8.72 -8.22
C ASN A 31 -5.62 -10.15 -7.97
N ASN A 32 -4.29 -10.33 -7.91
CA ASN A 32 -3.63 -11.60 -7.64
C ASN A 32 -3.28 -11.78 -6.16
N GLY A 33 -3.59 -10.79 -5.31
CA GLY A 33 -3.29 -10.83 -3.88
C GLY A 33 -1.85 -10.44 -3.52
N ASN A 34 -1.17 -9.65 -4.36
CA ASN A 34 0.18 -9.14 -4.12
C ASN A 34 0.18 -7.64 -3.81
N LEU A 35 1.16 -7.17 -3.03
CA LEU A 35 1.47 -5.73 -2.88
C LEU A 35 2.48 -5.21 -3.88
N ASN A 36 3.24 -6.10 -4.51
CA ASN A 36 4.32 -5.82 -5.42
C ASN A 36 5.35 -4.82 -4.86
N PRO A 37 5.90 -5.02 -3.64
CA PRO A 37 6.68 -4.01 -2.91
C PRO A 37 8.04 -3.66 -3.54
N LYS A 38 8.49 -4.44 -4.53
CA LYS A 38 9.74 -4.23 -5.28
C LYS A 38 9.50 -3.65 -6.67
N ASN A 39 8.25 -3.58 -7.13
CA ASN A 39 7.92 -3.01 -8.44
C ASN A 39 7.85 -1.48 -8.35
N THR A 40 7.98 -0.84 -9.51
CA THR A 40 7.74 0.60 -9.62
C THR A 40 6.25 0.89 -9.72
N ALA A 41 5.79 1.92 -9.01
CA ALA A 41 4.44 2.41 -9.15
C ALA A 41 4.31 3.32 -10.38
N THR A 42 3.23 3.17 -11.13
CA THR A 42 2.86 4.09 -12.21
C THR A 42 2.37 5.41 -11.65
N ARG A 43 2.40 6.47 -12.46
CA ARG A 43 1.87 7.80 -12.07
C ARG A 43 0.40 7.75 -11.65
N ALA A 44 -0.40 6.90 -12.31
CA ALA A 44 -1.81 6.74 -12.00
C ALA A 44 -2.02 6.07 -10.63
N GLU A 45 -1.23 5.05 -10.30
CA GLU A 45 -1.27 4.39 -8.99
C GLU A 45 -0.84 5.34 -7.88
N VAL A 46 0.22 6.12 -8.10
CA VAL A 46 0.66 7.15 -7.13
C VAL A 46 -0.42 8.20 -6.91
N ALA A 47 -1.06 8.70 -7.98
CA ALA A 47 -2.16 9.66 -7.87
C ALA A 47 -3.35 9.09 -7.08
N ALA A 48 -3.70 7.82 -7.31
CA ALA A 48 -4.77 7.15 -6.57
C ALA A 48 -4.41 6.94 -5.08
N MET A 49 -3.15 6.61 -4.77
CA MET A 49 -2.68 6.50 -3.38
C MET A 49 -2.74 7.86 -2.67
N LEU A 50 -2.29 8.93 -3.33
CA LEU A 50 -2.34 10.29 -2.78
C LEU A 50 -3.77 10.77 -2.54
N GLU A 51 -4.68 10.50 -3.47
CA GLU A 51 -6.10 10.86 -3.32
C GLU A 51 -6.73 10.18 -2.09
N ARG A 52 -6.46 8.89 -1.89
CA ARG A 52 -6.94 8.14 -0.72
C ARG A 52 -6.29 8.62 0.56
N PHE A 53 -4.99 8.94 0.52
CA PHE A 53 -4.28 9.49 1.66
C PHE A 53 -4.88 10.83 2.10
N ILE A 54 -5.09 11.75 1.16
CA ILE A 54 -5.70 13.06 1.46
C ILE A 54 -7.09 12.86 2.07
N LYS A 55 -7.90 11.96 1.52
CA LYS A 55 -9.22 11.62 2.09
C LYS A 55 -9.12 11.01 3.49
N SER A 56 -8.16 10.13 3.72
CA SER A 56 -7.95 9.51 5.03
C SER A 56 -7.57 10.54 6.09
N VAL A 57 -6.71 11.51 5.75
CA VAL A 57 -6.22 12.51 6.72
C VAL A 57 -7.18 13.69 6.89
N ALA A 58 -7.94 14.05 5.86
CA ALA A 58 -8.86 15.20 5.90
C ALA A 58 -10.22 14.88 6.53
N LEU A 59 -10.53 13.60 6.76
CA LEU A 59 -11.78 13.16 7.39
C LEU A 59 -11.61 12.73 8.87
N ASP A 60 -10.38 12.79 9.40
CA ASP A 60 -10.02 12.67 10.81
C ASP A 60 -10.03 14.05 11.49
#